data_AF-A0A0A2MZP3-F1
#
_entry.id   AF-A0A0A2MZP3-F1
#
_cell.length_a   1.000
_cell.length_b   1.000
_cell.length_c   1.000
_cell.angle_alpha   90.00
_cell.angle_beta   90.00
_cell.angle_gamma   90.00
#
_symmetry.space_group_name_H-M   'P 1'
#
loop_
_entity.id
_entity.type
_entity.pdbx_description
1 polymer ?
#
loop_
_entity_poly.entity_id
_entity_poly.type
_entity_poly.pdbx_seq_one_letter_code
_entity_poly.pdbx_strand_id
1 'polypeptide(L)' 'MNELNEKISAGIEVFQKESESFAQGTKAAGARARKATLELEKLFKEYRKVSIEEGKK' A
#
# COMPACT_ATOMS: atom_id res chain seq x y z
N MET A 1 4.47 -15.09 -2.86
CA MET A 1 4.04 -14.22 -1.73
C MET A 1 5.08 -13.20 -1.26
N ASN A 2 6.37 -13.55 -1.08
CA ASN A 2 7.38 -12.64 -0.50
C ASN A 2 7.51 -11.29 -1.20
N GLU A 3 7.68 -11.26 -2.53
CA GLU A 3 7.79 -10.00 -3.29
C GLU A 3 6.53 -9.12 -3.18
N LEU A 4 5.35 -9.76 -3.12
CA LEU A 4 4.07 -9.05 -2.96
C LEU A 4 3.98 -8.40 -1.56
N ASN A 5 4.43 -9.11 -0.54
CA ASN A 5 4.51 -8.58 0.83
C ASN A 5 5.50 -7.41 0.91
N GLU A 6 6.66 -7.49 0.25
CA GLU A 6 7.63 -6.39 0.20
C GLU A 6 7.05 -5.13 -0.46
N LYS A 7 6.34 -5.29 -1.60
CA LYS A 7 5.65 -4.17 -2.27
C LYS A 7 4.57 -3.54 -1.40
N ILE A 8 3.81 -4.36 -0.66
CA ILE A 8 2.80 -3.90 0.29
C ILE A 8 3.45 -3.09 1.42
N SER A 9 4.51 -3.62 2.05
CA SER A 9 5.22 -2.92 3.13
C SER A 9 5.77 -1.58 2.66
N ALA A 10 6.42 -1.54 1.49
CA ALA A 10 6.91 -0.29 0.90
C ALA A 10 5.78 0.72 0.63
N GLY A 11 4.63 0.24 0.12
CA GLY A 11 3.46 1.09 -0.09
C GLY A 11 2.89 1.67 1.21
N ILE A 12 2.87 0.87 2.29
CA ILE A 12 2.42 1.31 3.62
C ILE A 12 3.36 2.39 4.17
N GLU A 13 4.67 2.21 4.07
CA GLU A 13 5.66 3.20 4.51
C GLU A 13 5.49 4.53 3.77
N VAL A 14 5.30 4.50 2.44
CA VAL A 14 5.02 5.70 1.64
C VAL A 14 3.74 6.37 2.08
N PHE A 15 2.66 5.59 2.29
CA PHE A 15 1.39 6.13 2.76
C PHE A 15 1.54 6.80 4.14
N GLN A 16 2.18 6.14 5.11
CA GLN A 16 2.38 6.68 6.46
C GLN A 16 3.14 8.00 6.41
N LYS A 17 4.28 8.03 5.72
CA LYS A 17 5.12 9.22 5.59
C LYS A 17 4.37 10.39 4.94
N GLU A 18 3.69 10.16 3.82
CA GLU A 18 3.00 11.22 3.10
C GLU A 18 1.73 11.68 3.84
N SER A 19 1.04 10.77 4.54
CA SER A 19 -0.13 11.11 5.37
C SER A 19 0.28 11.98 6.57
N GLU A 20 1.36 11.63 7.26
CA GLU A 20 1.91 12.43 8.34
C GLU A 20 2.37 13.82 7.84
N SER A 21 3.11 13.87 6.73
CA SER A 21 3.53 15.13 6.10
C SER A 21 2.34 16.00 5.68
N PHE A 22 1.25 15.40 5.21
CA PHE A 22 0.02 16.10 4.91
C PHE A 22 -0.65 16.66 6.16
N ALA A 23 -0.70 15.89 7.25
CA ALA A 23 -1.22 16.34 8.55
C ALA A 23 -0.40 17.51 9.14
N GLN A 24 0.90 17.55 8.87
CA GLN A 24 1.80 18.65 9.22
C GLN A 24 1.69 19.88 8.30
N GLY A 25 0.79 19.86 7.30
CA GLY A 25 0.47 21.03 6.47
C GLY A 25 1.04 21.00 5.04
N THR A 26 1.79 19.96 4.66
CA THR A 26 2.31 19.85 3.28
C THR A 26 1.21 19.37 2.33
N LYS A 27 0.50 20.31 1.68
CA LYS A 27 -0.67 20.01 0.82
C LYS A 27 -0.38 18.99 -0.29
N ALA A 28 0.80 19.06 -0.92
CA ALA A 28 1.18 18.15 -2.00
C ALA A 28 1.32 16.69 -1.54
N ALA A 29 1.67 16.45 -0.28
CA ALA A 29 1.79 15.11 0.29
C ALA A 29 0.43 14.38 0.31
N GLY A 30 -0.68 15.11 0.44
CA GLY A 30 -2.02 14.53 0.38
C GLY A 30 -2.34 13.87 -0.97
N ALA A 31 -1.82 14.40 -2.09
CA ALA A 31 -2.00 13.75 -3.38
C ALA A 31 -1.20 12.43 -3.48
N ARG A 32 0.02 12.42 -2.91
CA ARG A 32 0.88 11.23 -2.87
C ARG A 32 0.32 10.14 -1.95
N ALA A 33 -0.19 10.52 -0.78
CA ALA A 33 -0.87 9.61 0.14
C ALA A 33 -2.07 8.91 -0.54
N ARG A 34 -2.92 9.66 -1.25
CA ARG A 34 -4.05 9.09 -2.01
C ARG A 34 -3.60 8.16 -3.15
N LYS A 35 -2.50 8.50 -3.83
CA LYS A 35 -1.93 7.61 -4.85
C LYS A 35 -1.46 6.29 -4.23
N ALA A 36 -0.75 6.36 -3.09
CA ALA A 36 -0.30 5.18 -2.36
C ALA A 36 -1.49 4.30 -1.91
N THR A 37 -2.60 4.88 -1.44
CA THR A 37 -3.79 4.09 -1.08
C THR A 37 -4.39 3.33 -2.26
N LEU A 38 -4.42 3.93 -3.47
CA LEU A 38 -4.94 3.27 -4.67
C LEU A 38 -4.03 2.13 -5.17
N GLU A 39 -2.72 2.28 -5.00
CA GLU A 39 -1.75 1.23 -5.32
C GLU A 39 -1.84 0.08 -4.31
N LEU A 40 -1.91 0.39 -3.01
CA LEU A 40 -2.11 -0.59 -1.95
C LEU A 40 -3.41 -1.39 -2.12
N GLU A 41 -4.52 -0.75 -2.50
CA GLU A 41 -5.79 -1.45 -2.74
C GLU A 41 -5.63 -2.58 -3.77
N LYS A 42 -4.88 -2.34 -4.86
CA LYS A 42 -4.62 -3.34 -5.90
C LYS A 42 -3.77 -4.48 -5.36
N LEU A 43 -2.70 -4.16 -4.63
CA LEU A 43 -1.81 -5.16 -4.04
C LEU A 43 -2.54 -6.02 -3.00
N PHE A 44 -3.43 -5.45 -2.18
CA PHE A 44 -4.22 -6.21 -1.23
C PHE A 44 -5.22 -7.17 -1.90
N LYS A 45 -5.82 -6.76 -3.02
CA LYS A 45 -6.68 -7.65 -3.82
C LYS A 45 -5.88 -8.80 -4.42
N GLU A 46 -4.69 -8.52 -4.93
CA GLU A 46 -3.76 -9.54 -5.44
C GLU A 46 -3.34 -10.50 -4.33
N TYR A 47 -2.96 -9.98 -3.16
CA TYR A 47 -2.58 -10.78 -2.00
C TYR A 47 -3.71 -11.73 -1.59
N ARG A 48 -4.94 -11.22 -1.51
CA ARG A 48 -6.11 -12.05 -1.21
C ARG A 48 -6.26 -13.19 -2.20
N LYS A 49 -6.11 -12.93 -3.50
CA LYS A 49 -6.23 -13.94 -4.55
C LYS A 49 -5.14 -15.02 -4.39
N VAL A 50 -3.87 -14.61 -4.33
CA VAL A 50 -2.73 -15.52 -4.22
C VAL A 50 -2.79 -16.33 -2.93
N SER A 51 -3.19 -15.71 -1.81
CA SER A 51 -3.30 -16.38 -0.50
C SER A 51 -4.35 -17.50 -0.52
N ILE A 52 -5.49 -17.27 -1.18
CA ILE A 52 -6.52 -18.30 -1.35
C ILE A 52 -6.01 -19.45 -2.24
N GLU A 53 -5.25 -19.16 -3.29
CA GLU A 53 -4.67 -20.18 -4.17
C GLU A 53 -3.58 -21.00 -3.47
N GLU A 54 -2.72 -20.37 -2.65
CA GLU A 54 -1.72 -21.06 -1.85
C GLU A 54 -2.34 -21.95 -0.77
N GLY A 55 -3.42 -21.51 -0.10
CA GLY A 55 -4.10 -22.31 0.94
C GLY A 55 -4.89 -23.51 0.42
N LYS A 56 -5.01 -23.68 -0.90
CA LYS A 56 -5.60 -24.87 -1.53
C LYS A 56 -4.56 -25.94 -1.88
N LYS A 57 -3.28 -25.62 -1.77
CA LYS A 57 -2.17 -26.56 -1.96
C LYS A 57 -1.91 -27.32 -0.67
#